data_AF-A0A317G3V7-F1
#
_entry.id   AF-A0A317G3V7-F1
#
_cell.length_a   1.000
_cell.length_b   1.000
_cell.length_c   1.000
_cell.angle_alpha   90.00
_cell.angle_beta   90.00
_cell.angle_gamma   90.00
#
_symmetry.space_group_name_H-M   'P 1'
#
loop_
_entity.id
_entity.type
_entity.pdbx_description
1 polymer ?
#
loop_
_entity_poly.entity_id
_entity_poly.type
_entity_poly.pdbx_seq_one_letter_code
_entity_poly.pdbx_strand_id
1 'polypeptide(L)'
;MLSFMNGQKMKRSFFGALTGRAIGFSFRYYVTGLNGNSDVKMLALNGVYPSEENIVNGTYPLADSFYAVYNPSNTNPNIPILIDFILSEEGQAIVKQSGYTPLASN
;
A
#
# COMPACT_ATOMS: atom_id res chain seq x y z
N MET A 1 5.26 9.26 -20.85
CA MET A 1 3.98 8.51 -20.70
C MET A 1 4.17 7.16 -20.02
N LEU A 2 5.21 6.36 -20.33
CA LEU A 2 5.46 5.09 -19.64
C LEU A 2 5.95 5.25 -18.18
N SER A 3 6.68 6.32 -17.86
CA SER A 3 7.11 6.63 -16.48
C SER A 3 5.94 6.76 -15.50
N PHE A 4 4.77 7.17 -16.00
CA PHE A 4 3.55 7.33 -15.19
C PHE A 4 2.98 6.01 -14.66
N MET A 5 3.29 4.87 -15.29
CA MET A 5 2.80 3.54 -14.88
C MET A 5 3.98 2.57 -14.67
N ASN A 6 5.14 3.08 -14.26
CA ASN A 6 6.37 2.29 -14.09
C ASN A 6 6.71 1.39 -15.29
N GLY A 7 6.64 1.95 -16.50
CA GLY A 7 6.96 1.21 -17.73
C GLY A 7 5.83 0.33 -18.27
N GLN A 8 4.71 0.16 -17.56
CA GLN A 8 3.63 -0.71 -18.01
C GLN A 8 2.87 -0.14 -19.22
N LYS A 9 2.73 -0.97 -20.26
CA LYS A 9 2.02 -0.60 -21.50
C LYS A 9 0.52 -0.72 -21.33
N MET A 10 -0.24 0.30 -21.73
CA MET A 10 -1.70 0.20 -21.82
C MET A 10 -2.12 -0.78 -22.93
N LYS A 11 -3.08 -1.67 -22.62
CA LYS A 11 -3.77 -2.45 -23.66
C LYS A 11 -4.66 -1.52 -24.49
N ARG A 12 -4.48 -1.54 -25.81
CA ARG A 12 -5.32 -0.81 -26.76
C ARG A 12 -6.68 -1.48 -26.83
N SER A 13 -7.74 -0.68 -26.81
CA SER A 13 -9.13 -1.13 -26.97
C SER A 13 -9.87 -0.09 -27.78
N PHE A 14 -10.53 -0.51 -28.86
CA PHE A 14 -11.33 0.36 -29.71
C PHE A 14 -12.51 0.97 -28.93
N PHE A 15 -13.26 0.15 -28.19
CA PHE A 15 -14.35 0.63 -27.34
C PHE A 15 -13.85 1.55 -26.22
N GLY A 16 -12.73 1.21 -25.57
CA GLY A 16 -12.16 2.06 -24.51
C GLY A 16 -11.67 3.43 -25.00
N ALA A 17 -11.43 3.61 -26.31
CA ALA A 17 -11.12 4.91 -26.89
C ALA A 17 -12.37 5.78 -27.09
N LEU A 18 -13.55 5.15 -27.27
CA LEU A 18 -14.82 5.84 -27.50
C LEU A 18 -15.57 6.16 -26.19
N THR A 19 -15.53 5.24 -25.20
CA THR A 19 -16.30 5.36 -23.94
C THR A 19 -15.45 5.79 -22.75
N GLY A 20 -14.15 6.02 -22.95
CA GLY A 20 -13.20 6.26 -21.86
C GLY A 20 -12.82 4.99 -21.10
N ARG A 21 -11.97 5.15 -20.08
CA ARG A 21 -11.45 4.06 -19.24
C ARG A 21 -11.72 4.36 -17.77
N ALA A 22 -11.92 3.31 -16.98
CA ALA A 22 -12.13 3.44 -15.54
C ALA A 22 -10.84 3.86 -14.82
N ILE A 23 -11.02 4.70 -13.80
CA ILE A 23 -10.01 5.06 -12.80
C ILE A 23 -10.66 4.94 -11.42
N GLY A 24 -9.88 4.50 -10.43
CA GLY A 24 -10.34 4.34 -9.07
C GLY A 24 -9.15 4.27 -8.12
N PHE A 25 -9.44 4.15 -6.83
CA PHE A 25 -8.44 3.98 -5.77
C PHE A 25 -8.66 2.64 -5.05
N SER A 26 -7.58 2.06 -4.54
CA SER A 26 -7.60 0.86 -3.72
C SER A 26 -6.32 0.81 -2.90
N PHE A 27 -6.24 -0.10 -1.93
CA PHE A 27 -4.98 -0.37 -1.23
C PHE A 27 -3.99 -1.04 -2.18
N ARG A 28 -2.70 -0.66 -2.07
CA ARG A 28 -1.62 -1.19 -2.90
C ARG A 28 -1.61 -2.72 -2.93
N TYR A 29 -1.84 -3.36 -1.77
CA TYR A 29 -1.84 -4.81 -1.68
C TYR A 29 -2.93 -5.48 -2.52
N TYR A 30 -4.13 -4.90 -2.59
CA TYR A 30 -5.21 -5.46 -3.42
C TYR A 30 -4.90 -5.40 -4.91
N VAL A 31 -4.13 -4.39 -5.34
CA VAL A 31 -3.71 -4.25 -6.73
C VAL A 31 -2.53 -5.15 -7.07
N THR A 32 -1.59 -5.35 -6.14
CA THR A 32 -0.31 -6.03 -6.39
C THR A 32 -0.31 -7.51 -5.98
N GLY A 33 -1.04 -7.88 -4.94
CA GLY A 33 -1.03 -9.22 -4.33
C GLY A 33 -2.30 -10.05 -4.55
N LEU A 34 -3.48 -9.42 -4.66
CA LEU A 34 -4.76 -10.15 -4.78
C LEU A 34 -5.40 -10.06 -6.17
N ASN A 35 -5.00 -9.10 -7.00
CA ASN A 35 -5.54 -8.96 -8.34
C ASN A 35 -4.90 -9.97 -9.30
N GLY A 36 -5.66 -10.98 -9.72
CA GLY A 36 -5.35 -11.78 -10.91
C GLY A 36 -5.51 -11.01 -12.23
N ASN A 37 -6.01 -9.78 -12.18
CA ASN A 37 -6.23 -8.95 -13.36
C ASN A 37 -5.00 -8.08 -13.69
N SER A 38 -4.16 -8.59 -14.59
CA SER A 38 -2.97 -7.90 -15.14
C SER A 38 -3.25 -6.57 -15.86
N ASP A 39 -4.51 -6.19 -16.05
CA ASP A 39 -4.88 -4.96 -16.76
C ASP A 39 -4.98 -3.72 -15.88
N VAL A 40 -5.10 -3.89 -14.57
CA VAL A 40 -5.08 -2.79 -13.60
C VAL A 40 -3.65 -2.27 -13.48
N LYS A 41 -3.50 -0.94 -13.56
CA LYS A 41 -2.21 -0.27 -13.48
C LYS A 41 -2.26 0.80 -12.41
N MET A 42 -1.25 0.81 -11.54
CA MET A 42 -1.05 1.90 -10.60
C MET A 42 -0.43 3.10 -11.32
N LEU A 43 -0.77 4.30 -10.86
CA LEU A 43 -0.35 5.56 -11.44
C LEU A 43 0.64 6.24 -10.50
N ALA A 44 1.69 6.84 -11.06
CA ALA A 44 2.58 7.71 -10.32
C ALA A 44 1.89 9.06 -10.03
N LEU A 45 2.12 9.60 -8.84
CA LEU A 45 1.63 10.93 -8.44
C LEU A 45 2.82 11.86 -8.29
N ASN A 46 2.76 13.02 -8.96
CA ASN A 46 3.86 13.99 -9.00
C ASN A 46 5.22 13.38 -9.40
N GLY A 47 5.20 12.36 -10.27
CA GLY A 47 6.40 11.64 -10.70
C GLY A 47 6.86 10.51 -9.77
N VAL A 48 6.21 10.32 -8.61
CA VAL A 48 6.54 9.27 -7.64
C VAL A 48 5.58 8.08 -7.80
N TYR A 49 6.13 6.90 -8.05
CA TYR A 49 5.35 5.65 -8.18
C TYR A 49 5.05 5.03 -6.80
N PRO A 50 3.90 4.37 -6.58
CA PRO A 50 3.58 3.70 -5.31
C PRO A 50 4.37 2.40 -5.10
N SER A 51 5.70 2.48 -5.07
CA SER A 51 6.59 1.38 -4.62
C SER A 51 6.60 1.30 -3.09
N GLU A 52 7.00 0.14 -2.55
CA GLU A 52 7.24 0.00 -1.10
C GLU A 52 8.26 1.04 -0.61
N GLU A 53 9.37 1.20 -1.34
CA GLU A 53 10.41 2.19 -1.03
C GLU A 53 9.86 3.61 -0.90
N ASN A 54 9.06 4.06 -1.88
CA ASN A 54 8.49 5.41 -1.88
C ASN A 54 7.43 5.62 -0.80
N ILE A 55 6.77 4.53 -0.37
CA ILE A 55 5.82 4.56 0.74
C ILE A 55 6.58 4.63 2.08
N VAL A 56 7.61 3.80 2.29
CA VAL A 56 8.45 3.81 3.51
C VAL A 56 9.09 5.17 3.72
N ASN A 57 9.68 5.75 2.67
CA ASN A 57 10.44 6.99 2.78
C ASN A 57 9.57 8.26 2.72
N GLY A 58 8.24 8.11 2.65
CA GLY A 58 7.28 9.22 2.66
C GLY A 58 7.24 10.05 1.38
N THR A 59 7.92 9.64 0.30
CA THR A 59 7.92 10.39 -0.97
C THR A 59 6.63 10.19 -1.77
N TYR A 60 5.95 9.05 -1.62
CA TYR A 60 4.65 8.83 -2.24
C TYR A 60 3.55 9.56 -1.46
N PRO A 61 2.83 10.52 -2.07
CA PRO A 61 2.00 11.47 -1.32
C PRO A 61 0.68 10.90 -0.79
N LEU A 62 0.28 9.68 -1.20
CA LEU A 62 -0.95 9.01 -0.76
C LEU A 62 -0.61 7.70 -0.03
N ALA A 63 -0.05 7.83 1.15
CA ALA A 63 0.17 6.75 2.10
C ALA A 63 -0.22 7.21 3.51
N ASP A 64 -0.64 6.28 4.35
CA ASP A 64 -0.99 6.55 5.75
C ASP A 64 -0.57 5.36 6.63
N SER A 65 -0.50 5.61 7.93
CA SER A 65 -0.10 4.64 8.94
C SER A 65 -1.31 3.94 9.56
N PHE A 66 -1.11 2.68 9.97
CA PHE A 66 -2.06 1.99 10.84
C PHE A 66 -1.76 2.31 12.30
N TYR A 67 -2.81 2.57 13.08
CA TYR A 67 -2.68 2.91 14.50
C TYR A 67 -3.35 1.85 15.36
N ALA A 68 -2.64 1.36 16.39
CA ALA A 68 -3.24 0.64 17.50
C ALA A 68 -3.82 1.67 18.48
N VAL A 69 -5.15 1.72 18.60
CA VAL A 69 -5.85 2.66 19.47
C VAL A 69 -6.44 1.91 20.66
N TYR A 70 -6.12 2.37 21.87
CA TYR A 70 -6.62 1.77 23.11
C TYR A 70 -6.92 2.86 24.15
N ASN A 71 -7.79 2.53 25.11
CA ASN A 71 -8.11 3.43 26.21
C ASN A 71 -7.00 3.39 27.28
N PRO A 72 -6.37 4.52 27.63
CA PRO A 72 -5.30 4.56 28.63
C PRO A 72 -5.77 4.17 30.05
N SER A 73 -7.08 4.27 30.33
CA SER A 73 -7.67 3.83 31.61
C SER A 73 -7.97 2.33 31.66
N ASN A 74 -7.71 1.59 30.57
CA ASN A 74 -7.93 0.14 30.52
C ASN A 74 -6.81 -0.60 31.26
N THR A 75 -7.18 -1.41 32.25
CA THR A 75 -6.24 -2.14 33.12
C THR A 75 -5.89 -3.54 32.62
N ASN A 76 -6.32 -3.94 31.42
CA ASN A 76 -6.00 -5.25 30.87
C ASN A 76 -4.48 -5.38 30.60
N PRO A 77 -3.78 -6.30 31.28
CA PRO A 77 -2.32 -6.43 31.13
C PRO A 77 -1.88 -6.93 29.75
N ASN A 78 -2.80 -7.47 28.93
CA ASN A 78 -2.47 -7.96 27.59
C ASN A 78 -2.34 -6.84 26.54
N ILE A 79 -2.78 -5.62 26.84
CA ILE A 79 -2.66 -4.47 25.92
C ILE A 79 -1.20 -4.17 25.57
N PRO A 80 -0.29 -3.91 26.54
CA PRO A 80 1.11 -3.66 26.22
C PRO A 80 1.77 -4.88 25.55
N ILE A 81 1.44 -6.11 25.97
CA ILE A 81 1.97 -7.34 25.35
C ILE A 81 1.66 -7.40 23.85
N LEU A 82 0.42 -7.08 23.46
CA LEU A 82 0.03 -7.08 22.06
C LEU A 82 0.70 -5.94 21.28
N ILE A 83 0.81 -4.76 21.87
CA ILE A 83 1.49 -3.61 21.23
C ILE A 83 2.97 -3.95 20.99
N ASP A 84 3.65 -4.49 22.00
CA ASP A 84 5.05 -4.90 21.91
C ASP A 84 5.25 -5.98 20.84
N PHE A 85 4.33 -6.95 20.76
CA PHE A 85 4.33 -7.95 19.70
C PHE A 85 4.18 -7.33 18.31
N ILE A 86 3.21 -6.43 18.11
CA ILE A 86 3.00 -5.74 16.83
C ILE A 86 4.26 -4.96 16.40
N LEU A 87 4.95 -4.32 17.36
CA LEU A 87 6.15 -3.52 17.12
C LEU A 87 7.44 -4.35 17.02
N SER A 88 7.42 -5.62 17.43
CA SER A 88 8.57 -6.52 17.37
C SER A 88 8.99 -6.85 15.93
N GLU A 89 10.21 -7.40 15.76
CA GLU A 89 10.69 -7.89 14.46
C GLU A 89 9.73 -8.90 13.83
N GLU A 90 9.15 -9.79 14.64
CA GLU A 90 8.17 -10.79 14.20
C GLU A 90 6.88 -10.11 13.72
N GLY A 91 6.34 -9.18 14.50
CA GLY A 91 5.15 -8.41 14.13
C GLY A 91 5.34 -7.64 12.84
N GLN A 92 6.48 -6.97 12.67
CA GLN A 92 6.82 -6.24 11.44
C GLN A 92 7.04 -7.19 10.25
N ALA A 93 7.59 -8.38 10.47
CA ALA A 93 7.68 -9.40 9.41
C ALA A 93 6.29 -9.86 8.95
N ILE A 94 5.34 -10.06 9.88
CA ILE A 94 3.94 -10.41 9.55
C ILE A 94 3.26 -9.28 8.77
N VAL A 95 3.48 -8.01 9.14
CA VAL A 95 2.96 -6.84 8.40
C VAL A 95 3.42 -6.88 6.94
N LYS A 96 4.71 -7.14 6.72
CA LYS A 96 5.29 -7.26 5.37
C LYS A 96 4.69 -8.43 4.58
N GLN A 97 4.57 -9.61 5.20
CA GLN A 97 3.98 -10.79 4.55
C GLN A 97 2.50 -10.58 4.21
N SER A 98 1.80 -9.75 4.98
CA SER A 98 0.41 -9.35 4.73
C SER A 98 0.27 -8.30 3.63
N GLY A 99 1.38 -7.86 3.02
CA GLY A 99 1.40 -6.95 1.89
C GLY A 99 1.40 -5.46 2.23
N TYR A 100 1.61 -5.14 3.49
CA TYR A 100 1.77 -3.77 3.97
C TYR A 100 3.25 -3.44 4.17
N THR A 101 3.51 -2.15 4.37
CA THR A 101 4.85 -1.65 4.60
C THR A 101 5.16 -1.67 6.10
N PRO A 102 6.23 -2.36 6.55
CA PRO A 102 6.63 -2.32 7.95
C PRO A 102 7.16 -0.93 8.34
N LEU A 103 7.24 -0.66 9.64
CA LEU A 103 7.86 0.55 10.17
C LEU A 103 9.33 0.62 9.74
N ALA A 104 9.82 1.83 9.46
CA ALA A 104 11.23 2.04 9.20
C ALA A 104 12.05 1.56 10.40
N SER A 105 13.06 0.74 10.15
CA SER A 105 14.04 0.36 11.18
C SER A 105 14.81 1.63 11.59
N ASN A 106 14.75 1.99 12.87
CA ASN A 106 15.60 3.04 13.44
C ASN A 106 17.05 2.57 13.55
#